data_AF-A0A7W9SP21-F1
#
_entry.id   AF-A0A7W9SP21-F1
#
_cell.length_a   1.000
_cell.length_b   1.000
_cell.length_c   1.000
_cell.angle_alpha   90.00
_cell.angle_beta   90.00
_cell.angle_gamma   90.00
#
_symmetry.space_group_name_H-M   'P 1'
#
loop_
_entity.id
_entity.type
_entity.pdbx_description
1 polymer ?
#
loop_
_entity_poly.entity_id
_entity_poly.type
_entity_poly.pdbx_seq_one_letter_code
_entity_poly.pdbx_strand_id
1 'polypeptide(L)'
;MALLNRRHFLVGSASTLLGLGAGCGSGGSGSEPPSLAGYVLFNEPYGEGATASARIIAARPDGSDRKVVLDQHRLLSVSPDGALLEVQEATGTRNRLLFNTAGERQALLPALAESPTLNALPSAWSPDGQQLLYFSQILFPVPPPFQLTVLNRKGEVVRSVAKTNSWRYGWIGPTTVAWLDLTGTFRLDLNAGGTQLLSDNNAIQALSPDGNYLLAVEPAGASFQVVRQSVATNAKVPLLSGLNGATEARYSRDGRFILVTAVQSSGYVAVRIAASTLAVEATIALPTTGTLLAAPSVVWSPDFQSIAYHWTNVSDTPPSEHLELRGAVGTYSFARNNEPIAWL
;
A
#
# COMPACT_ATOMS: atom_id res chain seq x y z
N MET A 1 60.90 11.11 16.14
CA MET A 1 61.48 10.00 16.91
C MET A 1 60.63 9.79 18.16
N ALA A 2 60.47 8.53 18.55
CA ALA A 2 59.55 7.99 19.56
C ALA A 2 59.67 8.65 20.97
N LEU A 3 58.68 8.57 21.87
CA LEU A 3 58.30 7.37 22.64
C LEU A 3 57.17 7.64 23.67
N LEU A 4 56.47 6.56 24.08
CA LEU A 4 55.68 6.30 25.33
C LEU A 4 54.26 6.88 25.39
N ASN A 5 53.19 6.21 25.88
CA ASN A 5 52.95 4.98 26.69
C ASN A 5 51.46 4.58 26.47
N ARG A 6 51.03 3.36 26.10
CA ARG A 6 50.88 2.04 26.79
C ARG A 6 49.97 1.96 28.05
N ARG A 7 48.96 1.05 27.93
CA ARG A 7 48.25 0.19 28.94
C ARG A 7 47.06 0.82 29.71
N HIS A 8 45.98 0.12 30.08
CA HIS A 8 45.44 -1.25 29.94
C HIS A 8 43.93 -1.24 30.32
N PHE A 9 43.23 -2.30 29.90
CA PHE A 9 41.91 -2.86 30.26
C PHE A 9 41.25 -2.48 31.60
N LEU A 10 39.91 -2.46 31.59
CA LEU A 10 39.08 -3.04 32.66
C LEU A 10 37.77 -3.63 32.11
N VAL A 11 37.43 -4.79 32.66
CA VAL A 11 36.25 -5.66 32.43
C VAL A 11 35.23 -5.40 33.54
N GLY A 12 33.94 -5.59 33.21
CA GLY A 12 32.82 -5.74 34.17
C GLY A 12 32.13 -4.41 34.49
N SER A 13 30.82 -4.35 34.72
CA SER A 13 29.79 -5.37 34.93
C SER A 13 28.42 -4.67 34.89
N ALA A 14 27.37 -5.47 34.69
CA ALA A 14 25.97 -5.28 35.07
C ALA A 14 25.40 -3.85 35.18
N SER A 15 24.41 -3.56 34.34
CA SER A 15 23.33 -2.62 34.66
C SER A 15 21.98 -3.16 34.18
N THR A 16 21.30 -3.80 35.12
CA THR A 16 19.90 -3.54 35.47
C THR A 16 18.87 -3.55 34.35
N LEU A 17 18.22 -4.70 34.20
CA LEU A 17 16.87 -4.82 33.68
C LEU A 17 15.92 -4.09 34.65
N LEU A 18 15.49 -2.87 34.31
CA LEU A 18 14.30 -2.28 34.91
C LEU A 18 13.13 -2.57 33.97
N GLY A 19 12.42 -3.65 34.29
CA GLY A 19 11.08 -3.87 33.79
C GLY A 19 10.16 -2.84 34.40
N LEU A 20 9.74 -1.86 33.59
CA LEU A 20 8.48 -1.18 33.78
C LEU A 20 7.51 -1.80 32.79
N GLY A 21 6.59 -2.59 33.34
CA GLY A 21 5.55 -3.26 32.60
C GLY A 21 4.65 -2.25 31.91
N ALA A 22 4.48 -2.42 30.61
CA ALA A 22 3.21 -2.09 29.99
C ALA A 22 2.18 -3.03 30.63
N GLY A 23 1.28 -2.46 31.42
CA GLY A 23 0.16 -3.18 32.00
C GLY A 23 -0.77 -3.69 30.90
N CYS A 24 -0.54 -4.91 30.42
CA CYS A 24 -1.60 -5.69 29.82
C CYS A 24 -2.56 -6.07 30.94
N GLY A 25 -3.73 -5.42 30.97
CA GLY A 25 -4.85 -5.85 31.81
C GLY A 25 -5.20 -7.29 31.46
N SER A 26 -4.76 -8.23 32.30
CA SER A 26 -5.11 -9.64 32.23
C SER A 26 -6.29 -9.89 33.17
N GLY A 27 -7.47 -10.10 32.59
CA GLY A 27 -8.68 -10.31 33.38
C GLY A 27 -9.97 -10.25 32.57
N GLY A 28 -9.97 -10.77 31.35
CA GLY A 28 -11.17 -10.93 30.54
C GLY A 28 -11.30 -12.40 30.14
N SER A 29 -12.42 -13.04 30.49
CA SER A 29 -12.82 -14.36 30.00
C SER A 29 -12.55 -14.49 28.51
N GLY A 30 -11.95 -15.60 28.08
CA GLY A 30 -11.46 -15.84 26.71
C GLY A 30 -12.54 -15.83 25.62
N SER A 31 -13.13 -14.67 25.35
CA SER A 31 -13.81 -14.38 24.10
C SER A 31 -12.75 -14.34 23.01
N GLU A 32 -12.97 -15.10 21.94
CA GLU A 32 -12.17 -14.95 20.72
C GLU A 32 -12.06 -13.46 20.37
N PRO A 33 -10.86 -12.97 20.00
CA PRO A 33 -10.71 -11.59 19.63
C PRO A 33 -11.68 -11.27 18.48
N PRO A 34 -12.38 -10.13 18.54
CA PRO A 34 -13.41 -9.81 17.57
C PRO A 34 -12.81 -9.77 16.16
N SER A 35 -13.34 -10.62 15.28
CA SER A 35 -12.96 -10.62 13.87
C SER A 35 -13.14 -9.23 13.27
N LEU A 36 -12.12 -8.76 12.53
CA LEU A 36 -12.18 -7.52 11.76
C LEU A 36 -12.79 -7.74 10.35
N ALA A 37 -13.38 -8.90 10.08
CA ALA A 37 -14.09 -9.15 8.83
C ALA A 37 -15.23 -8.14 8.63
N GLY A 38 -15.26 -7.52 7.45
CA GLY A 38 -16.21 -6.49 7.08
C GLY A 38 -15.92 -5.13 7.70
N TYR A 39 -14.67 -4.84 8.07
CA TYR A 39 -14.23 -3.49 8.45
C TYR A 39 -13.34 -2.88 7.36
N VAL A 40 -13.34 -1.56 7.28
CA VAL A 40 -12.33 -0.77 6.57
C VAL A 40 -11.28 -0.36 7.59
N LEU A 41 -10.01 -0.62 7.26
CA LEU A 41 -8.86 -0.11 7.98
C LEU A 41 -8.30 1.13 7.29
N PHE A 42 -7.96 2.14 8.07
CA PHE A 42 -7.27 3.33 7.59
C PHE A 42 -6.39 3.92 8.69
N ASN A 43 -5.39 4.68 8.26
CA ASN A 43 -4.58 5.46 9.18
C ASN A 43 -5.28 6.77 9.52
N GLU A 44 -5.28 7.10 10.80
CA GLU A 44 -5.71 8.40 11.27
C GLU A 44 -4.56 9.08 12.01
N PRO A 45 -4.25 10.36 11.72
CA PRO A 45 -3.28 11.09 12.50
C PRO A 45 -3.69 11.20 13.96
N TYR A 46 -2.71 11.06 14.84
CA TYR A 46 -2.87 11.15 16.27
C TYR A 46 -1.79 12.07 16.88
N GLY A 47 -2.24 13.07 17.63
CA GLY A 47 -1.39 14.07 18.27
C GLY A 47 -1.26 15.38 17.46
N GLU A 48 -0.71 16.41 18.13
CA GLU A 48 -0.52 17.75 17.55
C GLU A 48 0.94 17.97 17.10
N GLY A 49 1.11 18.77 16.03
CA GLY A 49 2.42 19.28 15.61
C GLY A 49 3.25 18.35 14.71
N ALA A 50 4.57 18.59 14.70
CA ALA A 50 5.54 17.88 13.84
C ALA A 50 5.79 16.42 14.26
N THR A 51 5.30 16.03 15.44
CA THR A 51 5.40 14.68 16.01
C THR A 51 4.08 13.91 15.92
N ALA A 52 3.12 14.40 15.13
CA ALA A 52 1.87 13.68 14.89
C ALA A 52 2.19 12.24 14.45
N SER A 53 1.75 11.29 15.27
CA SER A 53 1.83 9.87 15.00
C SER A 53 0.63 9.45 14.14
N ALA A 54 0.56 8.18 13.77
CA ALA A 54 -0.65 7.59 13.20
C ALA A 54 -1.21 6.55 14.18
N ARG A 55 -2.51 6.35 14.13
CA ARG A 55 -3.19 5.18 14.70
C ARG A 55 -3.96 4.48 13.60
N ILE A 56 -4.09 3.16 13.74
CA ILE A 56 -4.85 2.34 12.80
C ILE A 56 -6.27 2.24 13.34
N ILE A 57 -7.22 2.71 12.54
CA ILE A 57 -8.65 2.68 12.85
C ILE A 57 -9.31 1.58 12.04
N ALA A 58 -10.20 0.83 12.67
CA ALA A 58 -11.20 0.00 12.00
C ALA A 58 -12.57 0.68 12.11
N ALA A 59 -13.31 0.76 11.02
CA ALA A 59 -14.71 1.17 11.00
C ALA A 59 -15.53 0.27 10.07
N ARG A 60 -16.83 0.13 10.33
CA ARG A 60 -17.74 -0.55 9.40
C ARG A 60 -17.84 0.23 8.09
N PRO A 61 -18.36 -0.39 7.01
CA PRO A 61 -18.47 0.26 5.71
C PRO A 61 -19.45 1.44 5.66
N ASP A 62 -20.21 1.66 6.73
CA ASP A 62 -21.06 2.81 6.93
C ASP A 62 -20.43 3.80 7.92
N GLY A 63 -19.15 3.67 8.25
CA GLY A 63 -18.42 4.47 9.25
C GLY A 63 -18.81 4.23 10.71
N SER A 64 -19.78 3.35 10.98
CA SER A 64 -20.16 2.98 12.35
C SER A 64 -19.12 2.07 13.01
N ASP A 65 -19.28 1.81 14.32
CA ASP A 65 -18.47 0.86 15.09
C ASP A 65 -16.95 1.10 14.96
N ARG A 66 -16.59 2.37 15.04
CA ARG A 66 -15.22 2.86 14.90
C ARG A 66 -14.40 2.51 16.14
N LYS A 67 -13.26 1.84 15.95
CA LYS A 67 -12.36 1.45 17.04
C LYS A 67 -10.89 1.56 16.65
N VAL A 68 -10.04 1.83 17.64
CA VAL A 68 -8.58 1.83 17.47
C VAL A 68 -8.11 0.38 17.48
N VAL A 69 -7.41 -0.04 16.42
CA VAL A 69 -6.78 -1.37 16.31
C VAL A 69 -5.39 -1.34 16.91
N LEU A 70 -4.57 -0.36 16.51
CA LEU A 70 -3.21 -0.14 17.01
C LEU A 70 -2.96 1.35 17.15
N ASP A 71 -2.38 1.76 18.28
CA ASP A 71 -1.98 3.14 18.56
C ASP A 71 -0.49 3.34 18.29
N GLN A 72 -0.08 4.52 17.82
CA GLN A 72 1.31 4.85 17.42
C GLN A 72 1.89 3.96 16.32
N HIS A 73 1.04 3.43 15.45
CA HIS A 73 1.40 2.62 14.30
C HIS A 73 0.74 3.14 13.04
N ARG A 74 1.44 2.99 11.91
CA ARG A 74 0.94 3.26 10.58
C ARG A 74 0.72 1.95 9.83
N LEU A 75 -0.50 1.69 9.38
CA LEU A 75 -0.82 0.60 8.48
C LEU A 75 -0.05 0.79 7.17
N LEU A 76 0.66 -0.24 6.74
CA LEU A 76 1.34 -0.27 5.44
C LEU A 76 0.57 -1.13 4.44
N SER A 77 0.16 -2.31 4.87
CA SER A 77 -0.58 -3.26 4.04
C SER A 77 -1.34 -4.26 4.90
N VAL A 78 -2.27 -4.98 4.26
CA VAL A 78 -2.98 -6.11 4.87
C VAL A 78 -2.76 -7.33 3.99
N SER A 79 -2.51 -8.46 4.64
CA SER A 79 -2.48 -9.76 3.98
C SER A 79 -3.80 -10.10 3.27
N PRO A 80 -3.77 -10.93 2.22
CA PRO A 80 -4.95 -11.18 1.40
C PRO A 80 -6.04 -12.03 2.08
N ASP A 81 -5.70 -12.73 3.15
CA ASP A 81 -6.65 -13.46 4.01
C ASP A 81 -7.18 -12.57 5.14
N GLY A 82 -6.73 -11.30 5.21
CA GLY A 82 -7.09 -10.34 6.24
C GLY A 82 -6.53 -10.70 7.62
N ALA A 83 -5.73 -11.76 7.78
CA ALA A 83 -5.33 -12.26 9.10
C ALA A 83 -4.15 -11.48 9.69
N LEU A 84 -3.29 -10.94 8.83
CA LEU A 84 -2.09 -10.18 9.19
C LEU A 84 -2.16 -8.74 8.70
N LEU A 85 -1.74 -7.85 9.58
CA LEU A 85 -1.50 -6.44 9.35
C LEU A 85 -0.01 -6.19 9.30
N GLU A 86 0.45 -5.57 8.23
CA GLU A 86 1.78 -4.99 8.23
C GLU A 86 1.70 -3.53 8.66
N VAL A 87 2.49 -3.19 9.68
CA VAL A 87 2.51 -1.85 10.25
C VAL A 87 3.93 -1.34 10.37
N GLN A 88 4.04 -0.02 10.43
CA GLN A 88 5.26 0.71 10.76
C GLN A 88 5.07 1.43 12.09
N GLU A 89 6.03 1.31 13.00
CA GLU A 89 6.06 2.13 14.21
C GLU A 89 6.15 3.62 13.82
N ALA A 90 5.22 4.44 14.33
CA ALA A 90 5.17 5.86 13.98
C ALA A 90 6.34 6.65 14.60
N THR A 91 6.86 6.19 15.73
CA THR A 91 7.95 6.84 16.48
C THR A 91 9.23 6.00 16.48
N GLY A 92 10.39 6.65 16.54
CA GLY A 92 11.68 5.98 16.72
C GLY A 92 12.25 5.37 15.43
N THR A 93 12.60 4.09 15.47
CA THR A 93 13.36 3.36 14.43
C THR A 93 12.55 3.04 13.17
N ARG A 94 11.24 3.34 13.14
CA ARG A 94 10.32 3.05 12.03
C ARG A 94 10.37 1.58 11.61
N ASN A 95 10.42 0.69 12.61
CA ASN A 95 10.45 -0.74 12.36
C ASN A 95 9.15 -1.18 11.68
N ARG A 96 9.29 -2.20 10.84
CA ARG A 96 8.15 -2.88 10.23
C ARG A 96 7.82 -4.11 11.04
N LEU A 97 6.55 -4.27 11.36
CA LEU A 97 6.03 -5.26 12.26
C LEU A 97 4.87 -5.98 11.61
N LEU A 98 4.73 -7.27 11.92
CA LEU A 98 3.52 -8.02 11.62
C LEU A 98 2.69 -8.17 12.88
N PHE A 99 1.42 -7.79 12.78
CA PHE A 99 0.40 -8.00 13.79
C PHE A 99 -0.67 -8.90 13.22
N ASN A 100 -1.37 -9.65 14.07
CA ASN A 100 -2.66 -10.22 13.68
C ASN A 100 -3.76 -9.16 13.84
N THR A 101 -4.97 -9.49 13.38
CA THR A 101 -6.14 -8.59 13.52
C THR A 101 -6.64 -8.42 14.96
N ALA A 102 -6.19 -9.27 15.88
CA ALA A 102 -6.41 -9.10 17.32
C ALA A 102 -5.48 -8.05 17.95
N GLY A 103 -4.52 -7.50 17.19
CA GLY A 103 -3.53 -6.55 17.69
C GLY A 103 -2.35 -7.21 18.41
N GLU A 104 -2.19 -8.52 18.29
CA GLU A 104 -1.04 -9.25 18.84
C GLU A 104 0.12 -9.26 17.84
N ARG A 105 1.31 -8.90 18.31
CA ARG A 105 2.52 -8.91 17.51
C ARG A 105 2.92 -10.34 17.15
N GLN A 106 3.07 -10.61 15.86
CA GLN A 106 3.44 -11.92 15.33
C GLN A 106 4.94 -12.01 15.01
N ALA A 107 5.51 -10.98 14.40
CA ALA A 107 6.92 -10.97 14.01
C ALA A 107 7.50 -9.56 13.98
N LEU A 108 8.80 -9.46 14.26
CA LEU A 108 9.61 -8.34 13.81
C LEU A 108 10.09 -8.69 12.40
N LEU A 109 9.69 -7.91 11.39
CA LEU A 109 10.34 -8.02 10.10
C LEU A 109 11.77 -7.49 10.29
N PRO A 110 12.79 -8.19 9.76
CA PRO A 110 14.17 -7.80 10.01
C PRO A 110 14.33 -6.34 9.66
N ALA A 111 14.65 -5.55 10.69
CA ALA A 111 15.26 -4.27 10.46
C ALA A 111 16.49 -4.57 9.61
N LEU A 112 16.60 -3.99 8.42
CA LEU A 112 17.84 -4.03 7.68
C LEU A 112 18.86 -3.32 8.58
N ALA A 113 19.65 -4.13 9.29
CA ALA A 113 20.20 -3.84 10.62
C ALA A 113 21.21 -2.69 10.67
N GLU A 114 21.42 -1.96 9.57
CA GLU A 114 22.45 -0.95 9.43
C GLU A 114 21.93 0.36 8.84
N SER A 115 20.61 0.52 8.63
CA SER A 115 20.12 1.74 7.99
C SER A 115 18.73 2.17 8.48
N PRO A 116 18.61 3.30 9.19
CA PRO A 116 17.32 3.93 9.53
C PRO A 116 16.65 4.56 8.28
N THR A 117 16.86 4.01 7.09
CA THR A 117 16.34 4.55 5.82
C THR A 117 14.83 4.59 5.79
N LEU A 118 14.32 5.37 4.83
CA LEU A 118 12.93 5.61 4.46
C LEU A 118 12.18 4.29 4.13
N ASN A 119 11.95 3.45 5.14
CA ASN A 119 11.20 2.20 5.08
C ASN A 119 9.69 2.42 4.94
N ALA A 120 9.28 3.59 4.43
CA ALA A 120 7.88 4.04 4.36
C ALA A 120 7.24 3.75 2.98
N LEU A 121 7.89 2.95 2.13
CA LEU A 121 7.33 2.60 0.84
C LEU A 121 6.25 1.51 1.00
N PRO A 122 5.13 1.62 0.26
CA PRO A 122 4.01 0.69 0.36
C PRO A 122 4.48 -0.70 -0.04
N SER A 123 4.03 -1.74 0.64
CA SER A 123 4.38 -3.12 0.36
C SER A 123 3.23 -3.89 -0.27
N ALA A 124 3.53 -5.06 -0.82
CA ALA A 124 2.53 -5.91 -1.44
C ALA A 124 2.66 -7.34 -0.95
N TRP A 125 1.56 -7.90 -0.46
CA TRP A 125 1.49 -9.32 -0.14
C TRP A 125 1.30 -10.16 -1.41
N SER A 126 1.94 -11.33 -1.44
CA SER A 126 1.67 -12.34 -2.46
C SER A 126 0.21 -12.77 -2.38
N PRO A 127 -0.43 -13.24 -3.46
CA PRO A 127 -1.85 -13.59 -3.46
C PRO A 127 -2.25 -14.68 -2.47
N ASP A 128 -1.31 -15.57 -2.13
CA ASP A 128 -1.44 -16.64 -1.11
C ASP A 128 -1.13 -16.15 0.32
N GLY A 129 -0.74 -14.88 0.47
CA GLY A 129 -0.37 -14.23 1.70
C GLY A 129 0.92 -14.77 2.33
N GLN A 130 1.69 -15.64 1.68
CA GLN A 130 2.87 -16.27 2.28
C GLN A 130 4.13 -15.41 2.19
N GLN A 131 4.13 -14.42 1.30
CA GLN A 131 5.28 -13.59 1.00
C GLN A 131 4.91 -12.12 0.99
N LEU A 132 5.88 -11.29 1.34
CA LEU A 132 5.77 -9.85 1.36
C LEU A 132 6.85 -9.26 0.46
N LEU A 133 6.41 -8.48 -0.53
CA LEU A 133 7.27 -7.73 -1.43
C LEU A 133 7.41 -6.32 -0.90
N TYR A 134 8.65 -5.84 -0.76
CA TYR A 134 8.90 -4.48 -0.31
C TYR A 134 10.17 -3.87 -0.91
N PHE A 135 10.22 -2.54 -0.94
CA PHE A 135 11.42 -1.79 -1.28
C PHE A 135 12.30 -1.53 -0.06
N SER A 136 13.58 -1.83 -0.21
CA SER A 136 14.65 -1.37 0.66
C SER A 136 15.54 -0.36 -0.07
N GLN A 137 15.96 0.71 0.61
CA GLN A 137 16.93 1.65 0.07
C GLN A 137 18.34 1.20 0.46
N ILE A 138 19.20 0.93 -0.53
CA ILE A 138 20.61 0.60 -0.27
C ILE A 138 21.40 1.92 -0.26
N LEU A 139 21.79 2.45 0.90
CA LEU A 139 22.32 3.82 1.08
C LEU A 139 23.54 4.25 0.24
N PHE A 140 24.24 3.34 -0.46
CA PHE A 140 25.46 3.69 -1.18
C PHE A 140 25.60 2.89 -2.48
N PRO A 141 26.02 3.51 -3.61
CA PRO A 141 26.35 4.93 -3.83
C PRO A 141 25.12 5.81 -4.19
N VAL A 142 25.27 7.14 -4.13
CA VAL A 142 24.23 8.13 -4.49
C VAL A 142 24.09 8.28 -6.01
N PRO A 143 22.87 8.30 -6.58
CA PRO A 143 21.59 8.04 -5.91
C PRO A 143 21.46 6.54 -5.58
N PRO A 144 21.05 6.19 -4.34
CA PRO A 144 20.95 4.80 -3.93
C PRO A 144 19.88 4.09 -4.76
N PRO A 145 20.22 3.00 -5.46
CA PRO A 145 19.19 2.18 -6.09
C PRO A 145 18.30 1.59 -5.00
N PHE A 146 16.98 1.56 -5.25
CA PHE A 146 16.09 0.74 -4.44
C PHE A 146 16.35 -0.72 -4.77
N GLN A 147 16.28 -1.58 -3.77
CA GLN A 147 16.28 -3.01 -3.94
C GLN A 147 14.90 -3.54 -3.63
N LEU A 148 14.32 -4.24 -4.61
CA LEU A 148 13.08 -4.96 -4.40
C LEU A 148 13.41 -6.28 -3.69
N THR A 149 12.81 -6.50 -2.53
CA THR A 149 13.09 -7.65 -1.65
C THR A 149 11.80 -8.40 -1.34
N VAL A 150 11.88 -9.73 -1.35
CA VAL A 150 10.79 -10.65 -1.01
C VAL A 150 11.12 -11.28 0.34
N LEU A 151 10.22 -11.12 1.31
CA LEU A 151 10.26 -11.78 2.61
C LEU A 151 9.21 -12.89 2.67
N ASN A 152 9.44 -13.90 3.50
CA ASN A 152 8.37 -14.82 3.92
C ASN A 152 7.63 -14.27 5.15
N ARG A 153 6.57 -14.97 5.60
CA ARG A 153 5.81 -14.61 6.82
C ARG A 153 6.64 -14.53 8.11
N LYS A 154 7.80 -15.19 8.17
CA LYS A 154 8.72 -15.12 9.32
C LYS A 154 9.64 -13.89 9.24
N GLY A 155 9.54 -13.11 8.16
CA GLY A 155 10.41 -11.98 7.87
C GLY A 155 11.74 -12.39 7.25
N GLU A 156 11.98 -13.66 6.93
CA GLU A 156 13.26 -14.06 6.33
C GLU A 156 13.31 -13.64 4.86
N VAL A 157 14.48 -13.16 4.41
CA VAL A 157 14.68 -12.80 2.99
C VAL A 157 14.65 -14.07 2.14
N VAL A 158 13.62 -14.20 1.30
CA VAL A 158 13.48 -15.28 0.33
C VAL A 158 14.29 -14.95 -0.92
N ARG A 159 14.21 -13.70 -1.39
CA ARG A 159 14.87 -13.26 -2.62
C ARG A 159 15.09 -11.75 -2.65
N SER A 160 16.22 -11.34 -3.20
CA SER A 160 16.43 -9.97 -3.67
C SER A 160 16.32 -9.96 -5.20
N VAL A 161 15.48 -9.07 -5.74
CA VAL A 161 15.05 -9.11 -7.13
C VAL A 161 15.94 -8.26 -8.02
N ALA A 162 15.91 -6.95 -7.83
CA ALA A 162 16.56 -5.99 -8.72
C ALA A 162 16.91 -4.71 -8.00
N LYS A 163 17.98 -4.07 -8.46
CA LYS A 163 18.28 -2.67 -8.19
C LYS A 163 17.49 -1.84 -9.20
N THR A 164 16.55 -1.05 -8.73
CA THR A 164 15.62 -0.26 -9.56
C THR A 164 15.43 1.14 -8.97
N ASN A 165 15.02 2.08 -9.82
CA ASN A 165 14.63 3.44 -9.40
C ASN A 165 13.11 3.59 -9.29
N SER A 166 12.40 2.47 -9.20
CA SER A 166 10.95 2.46 -9.19
C SER A 166 10.34 2.51 -7.81
N TRP A 167 9.09 2.93 -7.82
CA TRP A 167 8.20 3.10 -6.70
C TRP A 167 6.88 2.33 -6.93
N ARG A 168 6.70 1.68 -8.08
CA ARG A 168 5.50 0.92 -8.44
C ARG A 168 5.84 -0.53 -8.72
N TYR A 169 5.18 -1.40 -7.98
CA TYR A 169 5.45 -2.82 -7.98
C TYR A 169 4.28 -3.57 -7.36
N GLY A 170 4.23 -4.88 -7.61
CA GLY A 170 3.21 -5.73 -7.04
C GLY A 170 3.35 -7.17 -7.49
N TRP A 171 2.53 -8.02 -6.89
CA TRP A 171 2.40 -9.41 -7.30
C TRP A 171 1.43 -9.53 -8.46
N ILE A 172 1.77 -10.39 -9.39
CA ILE A 172 0.96 -10.68 -10.58
C ILE A 172 0.68 -12.18 -10.75
N GLY A 173 0.96 -12.94 -9.70
CA GLY A 173 0.82 -14.37 -9.61
C GLY A 173 1.39 -14.84 -8.27
N PRO A 174 1.26 -16.12 -7.93
CA PRO A 174 1.78 -16.67 -6.68
C PRO A 174 3.30 -16.55 -6.58
N THR A 175 4.01 -16.59 -7.71
CA THR A 175 5.47 -16.56 -7.77
C THR A 175 6.00 -15.54 -8.76
N THR A 176 5.17 -14.57 -9.15
CA THR A 176 5.56 -13.60 -10.18
C THR A 176 5.32 -12.20 -9.67
N VAL A 177 6.35 -11.36 -9.79
CA VAL A 177 6.33 -9.95 -9.40
C VAL A 177 6.50 -9.09 -10.64
N ALA A 178 5.83 -7.96 -10.68
CA ALA A 178 6.05 -6.92 -11.67
C ALA A 178 6.48 -5.62 -10.99
N TRP A 179 7.31 -4.86 -11.67
CA TRP A 179 7.68 -3.51 -11.27
C TRP A 179 7.83 -2.64 -12.50
N LEU A 180 7.47 -1.38 -12.37
CA LEU A 180 7.85 -0.34 -13.32
C LEU A 180 9.33 -0.02 -13.10
N ASP A 181 10.07 0.56 -14.04
CA ASP A 181 11.28 1.35 -13.78
C ASP A 181 11.38 2.50 -14.81
N LEU A 182 12.54 3.14 -14.94
CA LEU A 182 12.70 4.26 -15.89
C LEU A 182 12.71 3.83 -17.36
N THR A 183 12.99 2.57 -17.64
CA THR A 183 13.14 1.98 -18.97
C THR A 183 11.95 1.14 -19.41
N GLY A 184 11.04 0.81 -18.50
CA GLY A 184 9.82 0.10 -18.82
C GLY A 184 9.23 -0.65 -17.64
N THR A 185 8.25 -1.50 -17.92
CA THR A 185 7.69 -2.44 -16.95
C THR A 185 8.29 -3.81 -17.13
N PHE A 186 8.67 -4.42 -16.02
CA PHE A 186 9.33 -5.71 -15.96
C PHE A 186 8.50 -6.70 -15.16
N ARG A 187 8.71 -7.99 -15.46
CA ARG A 187 8.30 -9.09 -14.60
C ARG A 187 9.46 -10.00 -14.24
N LEU A 188 9.36 -10.63 -13.08
CA LEU A 188 10.25 -11.69 -12.61
C LEU A 188 9.40 -12.87 -12.15
N ASP A 189 9.71 -14.06 -12.65
CA ASP A 189 9.30 -15.32 -12.04
C ASP A 189 10.32 -15.71 -10.95
N LEU A 190 9.86 -15.78 -9.70
CA LEU A 190 10.66 -16.10 -8.53
C LEU A 190 11.18 -17.55 -8.53
N ASN A 191 10.54 -18.46 -9.27
CA ASN A 191 10.98 -19.85 -9.40
C ASN A 191 11.99 -20.03 -10.54
N ALA A 192 11.62 -19.58 -11.74
CA ALA A 192 12.48 -19.73 -12.91
C ALA A 192 13.75 -18.86 -12.81
N GLY A 193 13.62 -17.71 -12.15
CA GLY A 193 14.59 -16.64 -12.23
C GLY A 193 14.60 -15.98 -13.62
N GLY A 194 15.08 -14.75 -13.67
CA GLY A 194 15.14 -13.99 -14.92
C GLY A 194 14.09 -12.89 -14.99
N THR A 195 14.54 -11.74 -15.46
CA THR A 195 13.73 -10.54 -15.62
C THR A 195 13.32 -10.42 -17.08
N GLN A 196 12.04 -10.16 -17.34
CA GLN A 196 11.51 -9.92 -18.68
C GLN A 196 10.91 -8.51 -18.77
N LEU A 197 11.30 -7.75 -19.79
CA LEU A 197 10.63 -6.50 -20.17
C LEU A 197 9.25 -6.82 -20.76
N LEU A 198 8.20 -6.27 -20.16
CA LEU A 198 6.82 -6.39 -20.62
C LEU A 198 6.41 -5.25 -21.54
N SER A 199 6.86 -4.03 -21.24
CA SER A 199 6.60 -2.84 -22.05
C SER A 199 7.68 -1.82 -21.81
N ASP A 200 8.10 -1.12 -22.85
CA ASP A 200 9.02 0.02 -22.83
C ASP A 200 8.33 1.35 -22.43
N ASN A 201 7.03 1.32 -22.13
CA ASN A 201 6.26 2.50 -21.75
C ASN A 201 6.06 2.55 -20.23
N ASN A 202 6.36 3.71 -19.63
CA ASN A 202 6.23 3.95 -18.19
C ASN A 202 4.81 4.32 -17.73
N ALA A 203 3.82 4.16 -18.61
CA ALA A 203 2.42 4.51 -18.38
C ALA A 203 1.61 3.49 -17.55
N ILE A 204 2.22 2.37 -17.14
CA ILE A 204 1.51 1.23 -16.58
C ILE A 204 1.03 1.51 -15.14
N GLN A 205 -0.25 1.19 -14.91
CA GLN A 205 -0.92 1.37 -13.63
C GLN A 205 -1.14 0.03 -12.90
N ALA A 206 -1.47 -1.04 -13.63
CA ALA A 206 -1.75 -2.35 -13.05
C ALA A 206 -1.57 -3.49 -14.06
N LEU A 207 -1.38 -4.71 -13.56
CA LEU A 207 -1.47 -5.95 -14.34
C LEU A 207 -2.70 -6.75 -13.91
N SER A 208 -3.30 -7.48 -14.85
CA SER A 208 -4.42 -8.37 -14.58
C SER A 208 -3.98 -9.52 -13.66
N PRO A 209 -4.90 -10.08 -12.86
CA PRO A 209 -4.56 -11.18 -11.95
C PRO A 209 -4.05 -12.44 -12.66
N ASP A 210 -4.42 -12.64 -13.92
CA ASP A 210 -3.92 -13.73 -14.77
C ASP A 210 -2.59 -13.41 -15.46
N GLY A 211 -2.05 -12.20 -15.27
CA GLY A 211 -0.78 -11.75 -15.86
C GLY A 211 -0.82 -11.49 -17.36
N ASN A 212 -1.96 -11.62 -18.03
CA ASN A 212 -2.08 -11.55 -19.49
C ASN A 212 -2.25 -10.12 -20.02
N TYR A 213 -2.69 -9.17 -19.19
CA TYR A 213 -3.05 -7.83 -19.62
C TYR A 213 -2.57 -6.73 -18.68
N LEU A 214 -1.94 -5.70 -19.23
CA LEU A 214 -1.56 -4.47 -18.54
C LEU A 214 -2.65 -3.41 -18.69
N LEU A 215 -2.88 -2.61 -17.66
CA LEU A 215 -3.59 -1.33 -17.77
C LEU A 215 -2.57 -0.21 -17.81
N ALA A 216 -2.71 0.68 -18.76
CA ALA A 216 -1.87 1.86 -18.89
C ALA A 216 -2.72 3.11 -19.12
N VAL A 217 -2.22 4.24 -18.61
CA VAL A 217 -2.78 5.56 -18.89
C VAL A 217 -1.81 6.27 -19.83
N GLU A 218 -2.24 6.52 -21.07
CA GLU A 218 -1.38 7.11 -22.09
C GLU A 218 -2.01 8.36 -22.73
N PRO A 219 -1.19 9.27 -23.28
CA PRO A 219 -1.68 10.39 -24.05
C PRO A 219 -2.44 9.93 -25.30
N ALA A 220 -3.55 10.60 -25.60
CA ALA A 220 -4.36 10.45 -26.81
C ALA A 220 -4.69 11.85 -27.36
N GLY A 221 -3.78 12.38 -28.18
CA GLY A 221 -3.85 13.76 -28.67
C GLY A 221 -3.69 14.76 -27.52
N ALA A 222 -4.66 15.66 -27.35
CA ALA A 222 -4.71 16.63 -26.25
C ALA A 222 -5.36 16.09 -24.96
N SER A 223 -5.72 14.80 -24.94
CA SER A 223 -6.39 14.13 -23.83
C SER A 223 -5.58 12.91 -23.37
N PHE A 224 -6.09 12.21 -22.36
CA PHE A 224 -5.58 10.91 -21.92
C PHE A 224 -6.58 9.80 -22.23
N GLN A 225 -6.07 8.58 -22.33
CA GLN A 225 -6.88 7.37 -22.41
C GLN A 225 -6.35 6.29 -21.48
N VAL A 226 -7.25 5.40 -21.05
CA VAL A 226 -6.88 4.13 -20.42
C VAL A 226 -6.91 3.05 -21.49
N VAL A 227 -5.83 2.30 -21.60
CA VAL A 227 -5.73 1.16 -22.52
C VAL A 227 -5.49 -0.14 -21.75
N ARG A 228 -6.02 -1.23 -22.30
CA ARG A 228 -5.62 -2.59 -21.95
C ARG A 228 -4.61 -3.08 -22.98
N GLN A 229 -3.43 -3.47 -22.54
CA GLN A 229 -2.37 -4.00 -23.40
C GLN A 229 -2.18 -5.49 -23.15
N SER A 230 -2.22 -6.30 -24.21
CA SER A 230 -1.82 -7.71 -24.16
C SER A 230 -0.33 -7.84 -23.86
N VAL A 231 0.02 -8.61 -22.83
CA VAL A 231 1.41 -8.88 -22.48
C VAL A 231 2.12 -9.72 -23.54
N ALA A 232 1.40 -10.65 -24.18
CA ALA A 232 1.98 -11.56 -25.16
C ALA A 232 2.25 -10.87 -26.51
N THR A 233 1.38 -9.96 -26.92
CA THR A 233 1.40 -9.39 -28.28
C THR A 233 1.66 -7.89 -28.33
N ASN A 234 1.70 -7.21 -27.17
CA ASN A 234 1.71 -5.75 -27.05
C ASN A 234 0.54 -5.03 -27.73
N ALA A 235 -0.49 -5.76 -28.19
CA ALA A 235 -1.68 -5.17 -28.77
C ALA A 235 -2.45 -4.37 -27.71
N LYS A 236 -2.82 -3.13 -28.03
CA LYS A 236 -3.55 -2.22 -27.14
C LYS A 236 -5.01 -2.10 -27.57
N VAL A 237 -5.90 -2.08 -26.58
CA VAL A 237 -7.33 -1.83 -26.75
C VAL A 237 -7.71 -0.65 -25.85
N PRO A 238 -8.18 0.48 -26.41
CA PRO A 238 -8.70 1.59 -25.62
C PRO A 238 -9.92 1.14 -24.80
N LEU A 239 -9.91 1.47 -23.52
CA LEU A 239 -11.02 1.22 -22.58
C LEU A 239 -11.85 2.47 -22.34
N LEU A 240 -11.17 3.61 -22.19
CA LEU A 240 -11.77 4.89 -21.89
C LEU A 240 -10.91 6.00 -22.51
N SER A 241 -11.53 6.94 -23.22
CA SER A 241 -10.83 8.00 -23.97
C SER A 241 -11.41 9.39 -23.63
N GLY A 242 -10.71 10.45 -24.04
CA GLY A 242 -11.19 11.83 -23.85
C GLY A 242 -11.08 12.32 -22.40
N LEU A 243 -10.15 11.77 -21.63
CA LEU A 243 -9.97 12.12 -20.23
C LEU A 243 -9.10 13.36 -20.11
N ASN A 244 -9.47 14.29 -19.23
CA ASN A 244 -8.62 15.46 -18.89
C ASN A 244 -7.38 15.01 -18.09
N GLY A 245 -7.50 13.85 -17.45
CA GLY A 245 -6.43 13.10 -16.81
C GLY A 245 -7.00 11.76 -16.38
N ALA A 246 -6.18 10.71 -16.34
CA ALA A 246 -6.53 9.50 -15.61
C ALA A 246 -5.47 9.30 -14.54
N THR A 247 -5.92 8.99 -13.34
CA THR A 247 -5.06 9.03 -12.16
C THR A 247 -4.64 7.63 -11.80
N GLU A 248 -5.57 6.67 -11.88
CA GLU A 248 -5.32 5.28 -11.55
C GLU A 248 -6.23 4.34 -12.35
N ALA A 249 -5.71 3.16 -12.68
CA ALA A 249 -6.49 2.06 -13.23
C ALA A 249 -6.03 0.75 -12.58
N ARG A 250 -6.97 -0.06 -12.06
CA ARG A 250 -6.67 -1.29 -11.32
C ARG A 250 -7.70 -2.38 -11.61
N TYR A 251 -7.26 -3.63 -11.64
CA TYR A 251 -8.18 -4.77 -11.69
C TYR A 251 -8.75 -5.06 -10.30
N SER A 252 -9.97 -5.59 -10.25
CA SER A 252 -10.43 -6.35 -9.08
C SER A 252 -9.55 -7.59 -8.90
N ARG A 253 -9.44 -8.09 -7.66
CA ARG A 253 -8.56 -9.23 -7.37
C ARG A 253 -9.02 -10.52 -8.06
N ASP A 254 -10.31 -10.66 -8.32
CA ASP A 254 -10.88 -11.76 -9.11
C ASP A 254 -10.78 -11.54 -10.63
N GLY A 255 -10.25 -10.41 -11.08
CA GLY A 255 -10.05 -10.07 -12.48
C GLY A 255 -11.33 -9.79 -13.27
N ARG A 256 -12.50 -9.76 -12.63
CA ARG A 256 -13.79 -9.54 -13.31
C ARG A 256 -14.02 -8.08 -13.69
N PHE A 257 -13.48 -7.15 -12.92
CA PHE A 257 -13.72 -5.72 -13.09
C PHE A 257 -12.40 -4.94 -13.21
N ILE A 258 -12.50 -3.80 -13.86
CA ILE A 258 -11.48 -2.76 -13.90
C ILE A 258 -12.08 -1.51 -13.28
N LEU A 259 -11.38 -0.91 -12.33
CA LEU A 259 -11.70 0.39 -11.76
C LEU A 259 -10.75 1.42 -12.34
N VAL A 260 -11.32 2.50 -12.88
CA VAL A 260 -10.57 3.66 -13.35
C VAL A 260 -10.98 4.89 -12.55
N THR A 261 -10.01 5.55 -11.92
CA THR A 261 -10.21 6.89 -11.34
C THR A 261 -9.71 7.93 -12.34
N ALA A 262 -10.59 8.80 -12.82
CA ALA A 262 -10.27 9.76 -13.87
C ALA A 262 -10.83 11.16 -13.58
N VAL A 263 -10.30 12.13 -14.31
CA VAL A 263 -10.76 13.52 -14.34
C VAL A 263 -11.50 13.76 -15.64
N GLN A 264 -12.75 14.21 -15.51
CA GLN A 264 -13.60 14.68 -16.60
C GLN A 264 -13.86 16.18 -16.44
N SER A 265 -14.56 16.79 -17.39
CA SER A 265 -14.90 18.22 -17.35
C SER A 265 -15.73 18.61 -16.12
N SER A 266 -16.52 17.67 -15.58
CA SER A 266 -17.33 17.84 -14.37
C SER A 266 -16.62 17.48 -13.07
N GLY A 267 -15.34 17.06 -13.12
CA GLY A 267 -14.54 16.67 -11.96
C GLY A 267 -14.13 15.19 -11.94
N TYR A 268 -13.90 14.63 -10.75
CA TYR A 268 -13.40 13.26 -10.61
C TYR A 268 -14.52 12.22 -10.73
N VAL A 269 -14.21 11.11 -11.37
CA VAL A 269 -15.10 9.96 -11.53
C VAL A 269 -14.37 8.66 -11.23
N ALA A 270 -15.10 7.70 -10.66
CA ALA A 270 -14.72 6.30 -10.63
C ALA A 270 -15.56 5.53 -11.66
N VAL A 271 -14.91 4.86 -12.61
CA VAL A 271 -15.55 4.10 -13.68
C VAL A 271 -15.28 2.62 -13.46
N ARG A 272 -16.34 1.82 -13.41
CA ARG A 272 -16.28 0.37 -13.38
C ARG A 272 -16.48 -0.18 -14.78
N ILE A 273 -15.55 -1.02 -15.23
CA ILE A 273 -15.54 -1.64 -16.54
C ILE A 273 -15.50 -3.16 -16.36
N ALA A 274 -16.35 -3.90 -17.08
CA ALA A 274 -16.30 -5.35 -17.14
C ALA A 274 -15.02 -5.80 -17.86
N ALA A 275 -14.15 -6.58 -17.21
CA ALA A 275 -12.86 -6.95 -17.79
C ALA A 275 -12.98 -7.89 -19.01
N SER A 276 -14.05 -8.70 -19.08
CA SER A 276 -14.26 -9.64 -20.18
C SER A 276 -14.79 -8.96 -21.45
N THR A 277 -15.76 -8.06 -21.30
CA THR A 277 -16.44 -7.39 -22.43
C THR A 277 -15.88 -6.01 -22.74
N LEU A 278 -15.09 -5.44 -21.82
CA LEU A 278 -14.61 -4.06 -21.84
C LEU A 278 -15.71 -3.00 -21.84
N ALA A 279 -16.94 -3.38 -21.48
CA ALA A 279 -18.06 -2.45 -21.37
C ALA A 279 -18.00 -1.67 -20.06
N VAL A 280 -18.27 -0.37 -20.12
CA VAL A 280 -18.51 0.46 -18.92
C VAL A 280 -19.82 0.00 -18.28
N GLU A 281 -19.74 -0.48 -17.04
CA GLU A 281 -20.92 -0.93 -16.27
C GLU A 281 -21.50 0.19 -15.41
N ALA A 282 -20.63 1.02 -14.84
CA ALA A 282 -21.05 2.11 -13.97
C ALA A 282 -20.03 3.27 -13.99
N THR A 283 -20.55 4.48 -13.80
CA THR A 283 -19.75 5.70 -13.56
C THR A 283 -20.27 6.36 -12.30
N ILE A 284 -19.39 6.54 -11.32
CA ILE A 284 -19.68 7.16 -10.04
C ILE A 284 -19.00 8.53 -10.04
N ALA A 285 -19.79 9.59 -9.94
CA ALA A 285 -19.25 10.92 -9.68
C ALA A 285 -18.67 10.93 -8.26
N LEU A 286 -17.39 11.31 -8.15
CA LEU A 286 -16.74 11.49 -6.86
C LEU A 286 -16.96 12.94 -6.41
N PRO A 287 -17.03 13.21 -5.10
CA PRO A 287 -17.22 14.55 -4.56
C PRO A 287 -16.14 15.50 -5.09
N THR A 288 -16.58 16.64 -5.61
CA THR A 288 -15.72 17.70 -6.15
C THR A 288 -15.89 19.01 -5.38
N THR A 289 -16.49 18.96 -4.19
CA THR A 289 -16.65 20.17 -3.37
C THR A 289 -15.27 20.62 -2.91
N GLY A 290 -14.86 21.81 -3.37
CA GLY A 290 -13.58 22.42 -3.06
C GLY A 290 -12.47 22.11 -4.06
N THR A 291 -11.31 22.71 -3.84
CA THR A 291 -10.08 22.39 -4.58
C THR A 291 -9.53 21.09 -4.01
N LEU A 292 -9.38 20.05 -4.84
CA LEU A 292 -8.75 18.80 -4.42
C LEU A 292 -7.24 18.91 -4.59
N LEU A 293 -6.47 18.52 -3.56
CA LEU A 293 -4.99 18.47 -3.64
C LEU A 293 -4.47 17.33 -4.52
N ALA A 294 -5.21 16.24 -4.55
CA ALA A 294 -4.83 15.00 -5.19
C ALA A 294 -6.07 14.26 -5.70
N ALA A 295 -5.82 13.31 -6.60
CA ALA A 295 -6.84 12.36 -6.99
C ALA A 295 -7.33 11.57 -5.78
N PRO A 296 -8.63 11.29 -5.67
CA PRO A 296 -9.13 10.44 -4.60
C PRO A 296 -8.51 9.04 -4.72
N SER A 297 -8.03 8.51 -3.59
CA SER A 297 -7.56 7.12 -3.52
C SER A 297 -8.78 6.21 -3.43
N VAL A 298 -8.94 5.26 -4.36
CA VAL A 298 -10.12 4.38 -4.42
C VAL A 298 -9.70 2.92 -4.28
N VAL A 299 -10.36 2.16 -3.41
CA VAL A 299 -10.12 0.74 -3.20
C VAL A 299 -11.42 -0.07 -3.31
N TRP A 300 -11.30 -1.31 -3.77
CA TRP A 300 -12.42 -2.26 -3.87
C TRP A 300 -12.76 -2.88 -2.52
N SER A 301 -14.04 -3.15 -2.29
CA SER A 301 -14.45 -4.09 -1.24
C SER A 301 -14.01 -5.52 -1.59
N PRO A 302 -13.90 -6.42 -0.60
CA PRO A 302 -13.44 -7.79 -0.84
C PRO A 302 -14.37 -8.58 -1.79
N ASP A 303 -15.65 -8.22 -1.84
CA ASP A 303 -16.67 -8.79 -2.75
C ASP A 303 -16.76 -8.07 -4.12
N PHE A 304 -15.97 -7.01 -4.30
CA PHE A 304 -15.92 -6.14 -5.47
C PHE A 304 -17.26 -5.51 -5.85
N GLN A 305 -18.21 -5.41 -4.92
CA GLN A 305 -19.51 -4.75 -5.14
C GLN A 305 -19.50 -3.28 -4.75
N SER A 306 -18.59 -2.89 -3.85
CA SER A 306 -18.49 -1.53 -3.32
C SER A 306 -17.09 -0.97 -3.53
N ILE A 307 -16.98 0.36 -3.44
CA ILE A 307 -15.71 1.05 -3.40
C ILE A 307 -15.62 1.93 -2.15
N ALA A 308 -14.42 2.03 -1.61
CA ALA A 308 -14.06 2.96 -0.57
C ALA A 308 -13.15 3.99 -1.19
N TYR A 309 -13.37 5.25 -0.88
CA TYR A 309 -12.49 6.28 -1.36
C TYR A 309 -12.25 7.39 -0.36
N HIS A 310 -11.07 7.95 -0.47
CA HIS A 310 -10.57 9.03 0.36
C HIS A 310 -10.20 10.23 -0.49
N TRP A 311 -10.50 11.43 0.00
CA TRP A 311 -10.07 12.68 -0.61
C TRP A 311 -9.74 13.73 0.45
N THR A 312 -8.92 14.70 0.06
CA THR A 312 -8.56 15.84 0.90
C THR A 312 -9.13 17.12 0.28
N ASN A 313 -9.93 17.85 1.06
CA ASN A 313 -10.46 19.15 0.70
C ASN A 313 -9.62 20.27 1.33
N VAL A 314 -8.95 21.09 0.51
CA VAL A 314 -8.15 22.22 1.02
C VAL A 314 -8.91 23.49 1.30
N SER A 315 -10.18 23.60 0.89
CA SER A 315 -10.96 24.77 1.29
C SER A 315 -11.25 24.79 2.78
N ASP A 316 -11.16 23.64 3.44
CA ASP A 316 -11.42 23.51 4.86
C ASP A 316 -10.20 24.01 5.63
N THR A 317 -10.43 24.74 6.72
CA THR A 317 -9.35 25.27 7.57
C THR A 317 -9.52 24.77 9.00
N PRO A 318 -8.72 23.79 9.46
CA PRO A 318 -7.68 23.08 8.72
C PRO A 318 -8.27 22.13 7.64
N PRO A 319 -7.47 21.71 6.63
CA PRO A 319 -7.95 20.79 5.60
C PRO A 319 -8.59 19.54 6.21
N SER A 320 -9.85 19.28 5.86
CA SER A 320 -10.50 18.01 6.16
C SER A 320 -10.25 17.04 5.02
N GLU A 321 -10.08 15.81 5.42
CA GLU A 321 -10.20 14.63 4.58
C GLU A 321 -11.55 14.04 4.76
N HIS A 322 -11.96 13.21 3.83
CA HIS A 322 -13.22 12.51 3.92
C HIS A 322 -13.05 11.09 3.42
N LEU A 323 -13.71 10.17 4.10
CA LEU A 323 -13.88 8.79 3.67
C LEU A 323 -15.35 8.60 3.35
N GLU A 324 -15.65 8.20 2.12
CA GLU A 324 -16.98 7.80 1.73
C GLU A 324 -16.93 6.42 1.10
N LEU A 325 -17.99 5.67 1.37
CA LEU A 325 -18.12 4.27 1.00
C LEU A 325 -19.40 4.18 0.15
N ARG A 326 -19.24 4.02 -1.16
CA ARG A 326 -20.37 3.95 -2.09
C ARG A 326 -20.79 2.49 -2.26
N GLY A 327 -21.99 2.18 -1.75
CA GLY A 327 -22.57 0.83 -1.63
C GLY A 327 -23.37 0.63 -0.34
N ALA A 328 -23.12 1.47 0.67
CA ALA A 328 -23.88 1.63 1.91
C ALA A 328 -24.06 3.15 2.21
N VAL A 329 -25.00 3.53 3.08
CA VAL A 329 -25.39 4.94 3.31
C VAL A 329 -24.47 5.59 4.36
N GLY A 330 -23.63 6.56 3.98
CA GLY A 330 -22.90 7.44 4.91
C GLY A 330 -21.68 8.16 4.32
N THR A 331 -21.38 9.38 4.80
CA THR A 331 -20.19 10.19 4.44
C THR A 331 -19.49 10.65 5.72
N TYR A 332 -18.16 10.56 5.81
CA TYR A 332 -17.37 10.89 7.02
C TYR A 332 -16.15 11.77 6.71
N SER A 333 -15.67 12.55 7.70
CA SER A 333 -14.54 13.49 7.57
C SER A 333 -13.41 13.24 8.61
N PHE A 334 -12.14 13.28 8.22
CA PHE A 334 -10.90 13.13 9.04
C PHE A 334 -9.80 14.12 8.61
N ALA A 335 -8.51 13.90 8.89
CA ALA A 335 -7.41 14.77 8.45
C ALA A 335 -6.15 13.97 8.03
N ARG A 336 -5.37 14.52 7.07
CA ARG A 336 -4.03 14.18 6.49
C ARG A 336 -3.69 12.86 5.74
N ASN A 337 -3.33 13.10 4.47
CA ASN A 337 -2.47 12.46 3.46
C ASN A 337 -2.97 11.16 2.79
N ASN A 338 -2.44 10.89 1.58
CA ASN A 338 -2.60 9.68 0.74
C ASN A 338 -2.14 8.40 1.48
N GLU A 339 -2.79 8.07 2.57
CA GLU A 339 -2.53 6.92 3.41
C GLU A 339 -3.20 5.67 2.81
N PRO A 340 -2.62 4.48 2.98
CA PRO A 340 -3.25 3.25 2.54
C PRO A 340 -4.58 3.02 3.28
N ILE A 341 -5.60 2.67 2.50
CA ILE A 341 -6.89 2.17 2.97
C ILE A 341 -6.95 0.69 2.62
N ALA A 342 -7.39 -0.14 3.55
CA ALA A 342 -7.59 -1.56 3.32
C ALA A 342 -8.99 -1.99 3.75
N TRP A 343 -9.53 -2.98 3.07
CA TRP A 343 -10.83 -3.56 3.39
C TRP A 343 -10.61 -5.02 3.80
N LEU A 344 -11.15 -5.41 4.95
CA LEU A 344 -11.03 -6.74 5.53
C LEU A 344 -12.27 -7.60 5.29
#